data_AF-A0A927YIB5-F1
#
_entry.id   AF-A0A927YIB5-F1
#
_cell.length_a   1.000
_cell.length_b   1.000
_cell.length_c   1.000
_cell.angle_alpha   90.00
_cell.angle_beta   90.00
_cell.angle_gamma   90.00
#
_symmetry.space_group_name_H-M   'P 1'
#
loop_
_entity.id
_entity.type
_entity.pdbx_description
1 polymer ?
#
loop_
_entity_poly.entity_id
_entity_poly.type
_entity_poly.pdbx_seq_one_letter_code
_entity_poly.pdbx_strand_id
1 'polypeptide(L)'
;MGKIKKILTMIVTCTLLVGCAFNNASENQRNEKEEIKSHTDESVQKSEDKKAEDNKATNLDLFADLEIEKYVYSTEFEVDNNLQLLLENMAIYYKHYNSDETMEAEDESAFIKNFCQNSWFCFDYIYESLDKSEGIINKQQIEYIQYSLSGNYVEFQSIDDDYEVDVNDCSSGFVYAELASYKVISDEEEIVIEADFNISDNSTEKANVTLVKNEYSCFDGYSVKTFDVFEE
;
A
#
# COMPACT_ATOMS: atom_id res chain seq x y z
N MET A 1 35.97 -6.82 42.32
CA MET A 1 36.03 -7.38 40.95
C MET A 1 35.10 -6.57 40.08
N GLY A 2 35.61 -5.51 39.45
CA GLY A 2 34.86 -4.68 38.50
C GLY A 2 34.99 -5.27 37.09
N LYS A 3 33.87 -5.48 36.40
CA LYS A 3 33.85 -5.87 34.99
C LYS A 3 33.65 -4.60 34.15
N ILE A 4 34.73 -4.12 33.55
CA ILE A 4 34.71 -3.08 32.53
C ILE A 4 34.19 -3.73 31.23
N LYS A 5 32.98 -3.35 30.79
CA LYS A 5 32.48 -3.69 29.45
C LYS A 5 33.18 -2.75 28.45
N LYS A 6 33.92 -3.34 27.51
CA LYS A 6 34.52 -2.64 26.37
C LYS A 6 33.39 -2.30 25.39
N ILE A 7 33.17 -1.01 25.15
CA ILE A 7 32.31 -0.51 24.07
C ILE A 7 33.17 -0.49 22.81
N LEU A 8 32.76 -1.26 21.81
CA LEU A 8 33.37 -1.30 20.48
C LEU A 8 32.66 -0.24 19.63
N THR A 9 33.29 0.92 19.44
CA THR A 9 32.81 1.97 18.56
C THR A 9 33.10 1.58 17.11
N MET A 10 32.07 1.24 16.34
CA MET A 10 32.18 1.00 14.91
C MET A 10 32.09 2.35 14.18
N ILE A 11 33.21 2.80 13.63
CA ILE A 11 33.29 3.98 12.78
C ILE A 11 33.10 3.50 11.34
N VAL A 12 31.98 3.87 10.72
CA VAL A 12 31.76 3.68 9.27
C VAL A 12 32.16 4.97 8.57
N THR A 13 33.34 4.95 7.95
CA THR A 13 33.81 6.00 7.03
C THR A 13 33.47 5.60 5.61
N CYS A 14 32.51 6.29 4.99
CA CYS A 14 32.29 6.23 3.54
C CYS A 14 33.15 7.31 2.87
N THR A 15 34.12 6.88 2.05
CA THR A 15 34.91 7.74 1.18
C THR A 15 34.75 7.32 -0.27
N LEU A 16 34.27 8.29 -1.07
CA LEU A 16 34.53 8.54 -2.50
C LEU A 16 33.87 7.53 -3.47
N LEU A 17 33.43 7.87 -4.70
CA LEU A 17 34.01 8.75 -5.71
C LEU A 17 32.95 9.28 -6.70
N VAL A 18 33.27 10.44 -7.27
CA VAL A 18 32.66 11.10 -8.44
C VAL A 18 32.89 10.29 -9.72
N GLY A 19 31.91 10.28 -10.62
CA GLY A 19 32.08 9.84 -12.02
C GLY A 19 31.04 10.46 -12.95
N CYS A 20 31.42 11.51 -13.66
CA CYS A 20 30.68 12.04 -14.81
C CYS A 20 30.88 11.14 -16.05
N ALA A 21 29.87 11.00 -16.91
CA ALA A 21 29.83 11.65 -18.23
C ALA A 21 29.24 10.84 -19.42
N PHE A 22 28.63 11.63 -20.33
CA PHE A 22 28.52 11.52 -21.79
C PHE A 22 27.41 10.69 -22.50
N ASN A 23 26.41 11.46 -22.97
CA ASN A 23 25.97 11.72 -24.35
C ASN A 23 25.34 10.66 -25.28
N ASN A 24 24.20 11.14 -25.83
CA ASN A 24 23.75 11.13 -27.22
C ASN A 24 23.38 9.80 -27.88
N ALA A 25 22.09 9.67 -28.19
CA ALA A 25 21.67 9.33 -29.55
C ALA A 25 20.31 9.99 -29.86
N SER A 26 20.35 10.78 -30.92
CA SER A 26 19.23 11.33 -31.67
C SER A 26 18.38 10.24 -32.33
N GLU A 27 17.07 10.43 -32.40
CA GLU A 27 16.32 10.24 -33.64
C GLU A 27 14.95 10.91 -33.54
N ASN A 28 14.77 11.95 -34.35
CA ASN A 28 13.49 12.62 -34.56
C ASN A 28 13.34 12.79 -36.07
N GLN A 29 12.22 12.30 -36.60
CA GLN A 29 11.51 12.63 -37.84
C GLN A 29 10.94 11.36 -38.49
N ARG A 30 9.61 11.26 -38.56
CA ARG A 30 8.87 11.61 -39.80
C ARG A 30 7.35 11.45 -39.57
N ASN A 31 6.63 12.55 -39.79
CA ASN A 31 5.18 12.60 -39.82
C ASN A 31 4.64 12.46 -41.26
N GLU A 32 3.37 12.07 -41.32
CA GLU A 32 2.37 12.18 -42.40
C GLU A 32 2.40 11.20 -43.59
N LYS A 33 1.32 10.40 -43.71
CA LYS A 33 0.17 10.80 -44.56
C LYS A 33 -1.09 9.96 -44.33
N GLU A 34 -2.21 10.67 -44.39
CA GLU A 34 -3.61 10.22 -44.35
C GLU A 34 -3.99 9.22 -45.44
N GLU A 35 -4.96 8.35 -45.14
CA GLU A 35 -6.09 8.09 -46.04
C GLU A 35 -7.33 7.66 -45.24
N ILE A 36 -8.37 8.50 -45.28
CA ILE A 36 -9.74 8.22 -44.81
C ILE A 36 -10.50 7.56 -45.97
N LYS A 37 -11.22 6.46 -45.72
CA LYS A 37 -12.42 6.08 -46.48
C LYS A 37 -13.47 5.40 -45.59
N SER A 38 -14.68 5.90 -45.76
CA SER A 38 -15.94 5.64 -45.05
C SER A 38 -16.66 4.34 -45.45
N HIS A 39 -17.41 3.75 -44.52
CA HIS A 39 -18.86 3.40 -44.64
C HIS A 39 -19.33 2.72 -43.34
N THR A 40 -20.18 3.33 -42.50
CA THR A 40 -21.67 3.45 -42.49
C THR A 40 -22.40 2.26 -41.83
N ASP A 41 -22.98 2.55 -40.65
CA ASP A 41 -24.18 2.08 -39.94
C ASP A 41 -24.51 0.58 -39.80
N GLU A 42 -24.69 0.11 -38.55
CA GLU A 42 -26.02 -0.05 -37.93
C GLU A 42 -25.95 -0.52 -36.46
N SER A 43 -26.93 -0.04 -35.69
CA SER A 43 -27.18 -0.18 -34.25
C SER A 43 -27.65 -1.57 -33.80
N VAL A 44 -27.31 -2.00 -32.58
CA VAL A 44 -28.22 -2.75 -31.67
C VAL A 44 -27.92 -2.42 -30.20
N GLN A 45 -28.95 -1.97 -29.48
CA GLN A 45 -28.97 -1.81 -28.01
C GLN A 45 -29.31 -3.13 -27.28
N LYS A 46 -28.83 -3.19 -26.02
CA LYS A 46 -29.52 -3.68 -24.80
C LYS A 46 -29.23 -5.11 -24.29
N SER A 47 -28.61 -5.17 -23.10
CA SER A 47 -29.10 -5.87 -21.88
C SER A 47 -28.04 -5.67 -20.77
N GLU A 48 -28.28 -4.84 -19.76
CA GLU A 48 -28.95 -5.14 -18.48
C GLU A 48 -28.31 -6.32 -17.70
N ASP A 49 -27.79 -5.95 -16.53
CA ASP A 49 -27.67 -6.71 -15.29
C ASP A 49 -27.08 -8.12 -15.34
N LYS A 50 -25.81 -8.22 -14.93
CA LYS A 50 -25.23 -9.27 -14.09
C LYS A 50 -23.72 -9.08 -13.95
N LYS A 51 -23.28 -8.43 -12.87
CA LYS A 51 -21.90 -8.53 -12.38
C LYS A 51 -21.85 -8.19 -10.89
N ALA A 52 -22.44 -9.05 -10.07
CA ALA A 52 -22.33 -8.97 -8.62
C ALA A 52 -22.02 -10.33 -7.95
N GLU A 53 -21.72 -11.38 -8.73
CA GLU A 53 -21.47 -12.72 -8.18
C GLU A 53 -20.15 -13.36 -8.64
N ASP A 54 -19.35 -12.71 -9.49
CA ASP A 54 -18.12 -13.31 -10.06
C ASP A 54 -16.82 -12.96 -9.28
N ASN A 55 -16.84 -11.94 -8.42
CA ASN A 55 -15.62 -11.47 -7.72
C ASN A 55 -15.26 -12.27 -6.46
N LYS A 56 -16.04 -13.28 -6.08
CA LYS A 56 -15.77 -14.07 -4.86
C LYS A 56 -14.85 -15.28 -5.13
N ALA A 57 -14.79 -15.75 -6.38
CA ALA A 57 -13.95 -16.86 -6.78
C ALA A 57 -12.49 -16.43 -6.99
N THR A 58 -12.24 -15.21 -7.46
CA THR A 58 -10.88 -14.69 -7.74
C THR A 58 -10.03 -14.49 -6.49
N ASN A 59 -10.65 -14.07 -5.38
CA ASN A 59 -9.90 -13.73 -4.16
C ASN A 59 -9.42 -14.97 -3.40
N LEU A 60 -10.21 -16.04 -3.35
CA LEU A 60 -9.84 -17.26 -2.63
C LEU A 60 -8.69 -18.02 -3.30
N ASP A 61 -8.64 -17.99 -4.64
CA ASP A 61 -7.54 -18.58 -5.41
C ASP A 61 -6.24 -17.78 -5.18
N LEU A 62 -6.30 -16.44 -5.18
CA LEU A 62 -5.17 -15.57 -4.83
C LEU A 62 -4.61 -15.87 -3.43
N PHE A 63 -5.48 -16.00 -2.41
CA PHE A 63 -5.03 -16.29 -1.05
C PHE A 63 -4.43 -17.69 -0.91
N ALA A 64 -4.96 -18.67 -1.64
CA ALA A 64 -4.41 -20.01 -1.65
C ALA A 64 -3.04 -20.05 -2.32
N ASP A 65 -2.87 -19.35 -3.45
CA ASP A 65 -1.61 -19.26 -4.19
C ASP A 65 -0.51 -18.54 -3.38
N LEU A 66 -0.90 -17.54 -2.58
CA LEU A 66 0.00 -16.79 -1.68
C LEU A 66 0.14 -17.42 -0.29
N GLU A 67 -0.47 -18.58 -0.02
CA GLU A 67 -0.45 -19.28 1.27
C GLU A 67 -0.92 -18.39 2.45
N ILE A 68 -1.91 -17.52 2.23
CA ILE A 68 -2.42 -16.59 3.25
C ILE A 68 -3.33 -17.32 4.23
N GLU A 69 -2.98 -17.26 5.51
CA GLU A 69 -3.78 -17.80 6.60
C GLU A 69 -4.80 -16.78 7.12
N LYS A 70 -5.91 -17.30 7.65
CA LYS A 70 -6.95 -16.46 8.28
C LYS A 70 -6.48 -15.91 9.61
N TYR A 71 -6.67 -14.61 9.81
CA TYR A 71 -6.49 -13.95 11.09
C TYR A 71 -7.52 -14.44 12.12
N VAL A 72 -7.05 -14.63 13.35
CA VAL A 72 -7.88 -15.08 14.48
C VAL A 72 -8.12 -13.91 15.42
N TYR A 73 -9.35 -13.38 15.40
CA TYR A 73 -9.73 -12.24 16.23
C TYR A 73 -9.70 -12.55 17.73
N SER A 74 -9.15 -11.60 18.49
CA SER A 74 -9.32 -11.49 19.94
C SER A 74 -10.78 -11.18 20.31
N THR A 75 -11.10 -11.29 21.61
CA THR A 75 -12.43 -10.94 22.12
C THR A 75 -12.68 -9.43 22.12
N GLU A 76 -11.64 -8.64 22.36
CA GLU A 76 -11.68 -7.19 22.38
C GLU A 76 -10.80 -6.65 21.24
N PHE A 77 -11.23 -5.57 20.60
CA PHE A 77 -10.44 -4.91 19.56
C PHE A 77 -9.22 -4.21 20.16
N GLU A 78 -8.08 -4.37 19.50
CA GLU A 78 -6.83 -3.66 19.79
C GLU A 78 -6.14 -3.34 18.46
N VAL A 79 -5.47 -2.19 18.40
CA VAL A 79 -4.56 -1.85 17.31
C VAL A 79 -3.23 -2.54 17.56
N ASP A 80 -3.00 -3.65 16.86
CA ASP A 80 -1.72 -4.40 16.90
C ASP A 80 -0.71 -3.82 15.89
N ASN A 81 0.49 -4.38 15.84
CA ASN A 81 1.66 -3.76 15.21
C ASN A 81 1.48 -3.45 13.71
N ASN A 82 0.96 -4.38 12.89
CA ASN A 82 0.86 -4.14 11.44
C ASN A 82 -0.25 -3.13 11.13
N LEU A 83 -1.36 -3.16 11.87
CA LEU A 83 -2.42 -2.16 11.78
C LEU A 83 -1.93 -0.79 12.27
N GLN A 84 -1.15 -0.72 13.34
CA GLN A 84 -0.55 0.52 13.81
C GLN A 84 0.32 1.15 12.72
N LEU A 85 1.25 0.38 12.16
CA LEU A 85 2.15 0.84 11.09
C LEU A 85 1.35 1.32 9.87
N LEU A 86 0.26 0.62 9.52
CA LEU A 86 -0.62 1.03 8.44
C LEU A 86 -1.20 2.42 8.71
N LEU A 87 -1.81 2.62 9.88
CA LEU A 87 -2.46 3.88 10.25
C LEU A 87 -1.47 5.03 10.33
N GLU A 88 -0.26 4.79 10.84
CA GLU A 88 0.84 5.76 10.85
C GLU A 88 1.25 6.15 9.42
N ASN A 89 1.40 5.17 8.52
CA ASN A 89 1.71 5.46 7.12
C ASN A 89 0.57 6.25 6.45
N MET A 90 -0.68 5.91 6.74
CA MET A 90 -1.83 6.64 6.22
C MET A 90 -1.89 8.09 6.70
N ALA A 91 -1.53 8.37 7.96
CA ALA A 91 -1.48 9.73 8.50
C ALA A 91 -0.52 10.65 7.73
N ILE A 92 0.48 10.09 7.05
CA ILE A 92 1.42 10.85 6.22
C ILE A 92 0.87 11.13 4.81
N TYR A 93 0.20 10.15 4.20
CA TYR A 93 -0.13 10.20 2.77
C TYR A 93 -1.59 10.51 2.47
N TYR A 94 -2.50 10.35 3.44
CA TYR A 94 -3.93 10.57 3.26
C TYR A 94 -4.44 11.65 4.21
N LYS A 95 -5.15 12.64 3.63
CA LYS A 95 -6.05 13.52 4.38
C LYS A 95 -7.49 12.99 4.38
N HIS A 96 -7.86 12.35 3.28
CA HIS A 96 -9.12 11.64 3.10
C HIS A 96 -8.81 10.34 2.36
N TYR A 97 -9.43 9.26 2.78
CA TYR A 97 -9.41 7.96 2.11
C TYR A 97 -10.76 7.29 2.29
N ASN A 98 -11.25 6.66 1.23
CA ASN A 98 -12.46 5.85 1.23
C ASN A 98 -12.26 4.63 0.32
N SER A 99 -12.47 3.42 0.86
CA SER A 99 -12.29 2.16 0.13
C SER A 99 -13.28 1.94 -1.02
N ASP A 100 -14.40 2.66 -1.01
CA ASP A 100 -15.43 2.58 -2.05
C ASP A 100 -15.10 3.46 -3.27
N GLU A 101 -14.07 4.30 -3.18
CA GLU A 101 -13.58 5.10 -4.30
C GLU A 101 -12.75 4.23 -5.26
N THR A 102 -12.92 4.46 -6.57
CA THR A 102 -12.13 3.78 -7.59
C THR A 102 -10.69 4.27 -7.54
N MET A 103 -9.74 3.34 -7.52
CA MET A 103 -8.32 3.64 -7.65
C MET A 103 -7.99 3.95 -9.11
N GLU A 104 -7.46 5.15 -9.37
CA GLU A 104 -7.00 5.53 -10.70
C GLU A 104 -5.53 5.10 -10.92
N ALA A 105 -5.07 5.04 -12.17
CA ALA A 105 -3.71 4.59 -12.49
C ALA A 105 -2.60 5.44 -11.82
N GLU A 106 -2.85 6.73 -11.59
CA GLU A 106 -1.90 7.59 -10.85
C GLU A 106 -1.81 7.19 -9.36
N ASP A 107 -2.93 6.72 -8.79
CA ASP A 107 -3.01 6.23 -7.41
C ASP A 107 -2.35 4.86 -7.25
N GLU A 108 -2.38 4.01 -8.28
CA GLU A 108 -1.67 2.71 -8.29
C GLU A 108 -0.15 2.91 -8.12
N SER A 109 0.45 3.85 -8.87
CA SER A 109 1.88 4.15 -8.74
C SER A 109 2.23 4.77 -7.38
N ALA A 110 1.38 5.68 -6.88
CA ALA A 110 1.56 6.26 -5.55
C ALA A 110 1.45 5.19 -4.45
N PHE A 111 0.51 4.25 -4.60
CA PHE A 111 0.32 3.13 -3.68
C PHE A 111 1.58 2.26 -3.59
N ILE A 112 2.11 1.80 -4.73
CA ILE A 112 3.34 0.99 -4.76
C ILE A 112 4.47 1.72 -4.04
N LYS A 113 4.66 3.01 -4.32
CA LYS A 113 5.71 3.81 -3.69
C LYS A 113 5.53 3.95 -2.18
N ASN A 114 4.30 4.19 -1.71
CA ASN A 114 4.03 4.50 -0.31
C ASN A 114 3.88 3.26 0.59
N PHE A 115 3.46 2.12 0.02
CA PHE A 115 3.17 0.90 0.77
C PHE A 115 4.10 -0.27 0.47
N CYS A 116 4.74 -0.30 -0.71
CA CYS A 116 5.67 -1.38 -1.08
C CYS A 116 7.14 -0.93 -1.09
N GLN A 117 7.41 0.34 -1.39
CA GLN A 117 8.78 0.89 -1.51
C GLN A 117 9.03 2.06 -0.54
N ASN A 118 8.48 2.02 0.67
CA ASN A 118 8.68 3.07 1.66
C ASN A 118 9.67 2.63 2.75
N SER A 119 10.81 3.32 2.88
CA SER A 119 11.87 2.98 3.85
C SER A 119 11.41 3.02 5.31
N TRP A 120 10.36 3.78 5.62
CA TRP A 120 9.84 3.99 6.97
C TRP A 120 8.63 3.11 7.29
N PHE A 121 8.13 2.38 6.31
CA PHE A 121 6.95 1.53 6.47
C PHE A 121 7.29 0.11 6.00
N CYS A 122 7.45 -0.77 6.98
CA CYS A 122 7.69 -2.19 6.75
C CYS A 122 6.87 -2.97 7.78
N PHE A 123 5.99 -3.84 7.28
CA PHE A 123 5.09 -4.70 8.04
C PHE A 123 5.42 -6.15 7.73
N ASP A 124 4.93 -7.08 8.55
CA ASP A 124 5.40 -8.47 8.57
C ASP A 124 5.39 -9.13 7.19
N TYR A 125 4.35 -8.91 6.38
CA TYR A 125 4.27 -9.51 5.03
C TYR A 125 5.38 -9.01 4.06
N ILE A 126 5.74 -7.72 4.10
CA ILE A 126 6.88 -7.20 3.35
C ILE A 126 8.20 -7.68 3.96
N TYR A 127 8.28 -7.78 5.28
CA TYR A 127 9.49 -8.29 5.93
C TYR A 127 9.76 -9.76 5.56
N GLU A 128 8.72 -10.58 5.47
CA GLU A 128 8.84 -11.95 4.99
C GLU A 128 9.31 -12.06 3.54
N SER A 129 8.97 -11.11 2.67
CA SER A 129 9.47 -11.11 1.28
C SER A 129 10.96 -10.78 1.20
N LEU A 130 11.48 -9.95 2.11
CA LEU A 130 12.94 -9.72 2.24
C LEU A 130 13.69 -11.03 2.49
N ASP A 131 13.12 -11.90 3.33
CA ASP A 131 13.72 -13.19 3.69
C ASP A 131 13.52 -14.28 2.63
N LYS A 132 12.34 -14.34 1.99
CA LYS A 132 11.92 -15.43 1.09
C LYS A 132 12.25 -15.18 -0.38
N SER A 133 12.22 -13.92 -0.83
CA SER A 133 12.34 -13.53 -2.25
C SER A 133 13.37 -12.43 -2.50
N GLU A 134 14.34 -12.27 -1.58
CA GLU A 134 15.38 -11.22 -1.66
C GLU A 134 14.80 -9.80 -1.77
N GLY A 135 13.56 -9.60 -1.30
CA GLY A 135 12.84 -8.34 -1.39
C GLY A 135 12.12 -8.08 -2.71
N ILE A 136 12.04 -9.06 -3.61
CA ILE A 136 11.25 -8.94 -4.83
C ILE A 136 9.81 -9.37 -4.55
N ILE A 137 8.84 -8.50 -4.88
CA ILE A 137 7.41 -8.83 -4.87
C ILE A 137 6.79 -8.64 -6.25
N ASN A 138 5.81 -9.46 -6.61
CA ASN A 138 5.13 -9.42 -7.91
C ASN A 138 3.77 -8.69 -7.86
N LYS A 139 3.13 -8.50 -9.03
CA LYS A 139 1.78 -7.90 -9.15
C LYS A 139 0.75 -8.51 -8.20
N GLN A 140 0.67 -9.84 -8.10
CA GLN A 140 -0.30 -10.50 -7.21
C GLN A 140 -0.10 -10.13 -5.73
N GLN A 141 1.16 -10.02 -5.30
CA GLN A 141 1.48 -9.60 -3.93
C GLN A 141 1.16 -8.13 -3.69
N ILE A 142 1.37 -7.26 -4.69
CA ILE A 142 1.00 -5.83 -4.62
C ILE A 142 -0.53 -5.69 -4.49
N GLU A 143 -1.29 -6.38 -5.34
CA GLU A 143 -2.75 -6.39 -5.30
C GLU A 143 -3.28 -6.97 -3.99
N TYR A 144 -2.60 -7.97 -3.42
CA TYR A 144 -2.93 -8.50 -2.09
C TYR A 144 -2.72 -7.46 -0.98
N ILE A 145 -1.65 -6.66 -1.02
CA ILE A 145 -1.45 -5.57 -0.06
C ILE A 145 -2.55 -4.52 -0.22
N GLN A 146 -2.94 -4.19 -1.45
CA GLN A 146 -4.05 -3.25 -1.71
C GLN A 146 -5.39 -3.79 -1.23
N TYR A 147 -5.66 -5.09 -1.45
CA TYR A 147 -6.82 -5.78 -0.89
C TYR A 147 -6.81 -5.76 0.63
N SER A 148 -5.66 -5.98 1.25
CA SER A 148 -5.51 -5.93 2.70
C SER A 148 -5.83 -4.53 3.25
N LEU A 149 -5.40 -3.48 2.54
CA LEU A 149 -5.73 -2.11 2.88
C LEU A 149 -7.23 -1.83 2.74
N SER A 150 -7.83 -2.13 1.59
CA SER A 150 -9.16 -1.63 1.23
C SER A 150 -10.32 -2.60 1.51
N GLY A 151 -10.03 -3.89 1.65
CA GLY A 151 -11.03 -4.97 1.68
C GLY A 151 -11.64 -5.28 0.31
N ASN A 152 -11.31 -4.51 -0.73
CA ASN A 152 -11.84 -4.64 -2.08
C ASN A 152 -10.72 -5.10 -3.01
N TYR A 153 -10.94 -6.21 -3.73
CA TYR A 153 -9.96 -6.64 -4.72
C TYR A 153 -10.04 -5.74 -5.95
N VAL A 154 -8.90 -5.17 -6.32
CA VAL A 154 -8.72 -4.36 -7.53
C VAL A 154 -7.48 -4.89 -8.25
N GLU A 155 -7.64 -5.23 -9.53
CA GLU A 155 -6.52 -5.56 -10.40
C GLU A 155 -5.85 -4.27 -10.87
N PHE A 156 -4.53 -4.18 -10.72
CA PHE A 156 -3.78 -2.99 -11.15
C PHE A 156 -3.63 -3.00 -12.66
N GLN A 157 -4.27 -2.04 -13.32
CA GLN A 157 -4.33 -1.99 -14.79
C GLN A 157 -3.13 -1.23 -15.38
N SER A 158 -2.38 -0.47 -14.57
CA SER A 158 -1.23 0.31 -15.03
C SER A 158 0.07 -0.49 -15.13
N ILE A 159 0.09 -1.74 -14.64
CA ILE A 159 1.25 -2.63 -14.63
C ILE A 159 0.93 -3.99 -15.26
N ASP A 160 1.94 -4.57 -15.91
CA ASP A 160 1.85 -5.87 -16.57
C ASP A 160 1.90 -7.04 -15.56
N ASP A 161 1.49 -8.23 -15.98
CA ASP A 161 1.42 -9.41 -15.09
C ASP A 161 2.80 -9.90 -14.60
N ASP A 162 3.87 -9.60 -15.33
CA ASP A 162 5.26 -9.89 -14.96
C ASP A 162 5.94 -8.71 -14.24
N TYR A 163 5.15 -7.71 -13.81
CA TYR A 163 5.68 -6.58 -13.04
C TYR A 163 6.15 -7.03 -11.66
N GLU A 164 7.37 -6.60 -11.34
CA GLU A 164 8.05 -6.87 -10.08
C GLU A 164 8.53 -5.56 -9.45
N VAL A 165 8.50 -5.52 -8.13
CA VAL A 165 9.01 -4.43 -7.31
C VAL A 165 10.10 -4.97 -6.41
N ASP A 166 11.27 -4.34 -6.46
CA ASP A 166 12.29 -4.52 -5.42
C ASP A 166 11.96 -3.59 -4.25
N VAL A 167 11.54 -4.17 -3.13
CA VAL A 167 11.20 -3.43 -1.91
C VAL A 167 12.45 -2.83 -1.27
N ASN A 168 13.66 -3.29 -1.62
CA ASN A 168 14.92 -2.66 -1.19
C ASN A 168 15.23 -1.37 -1.95
N ASP A 169 14.62 -1.15 -3.12
CA ASP A 169 14.68 0.12 -3.86
C ASP A 169 13.71 1.13 -3.23
N CYS A 170 13.79 1.27 -1.91
CA CYS A 170 12.90 2.15 -1.17
C CYS A 170 13.12 3.61 -1.58
N SER A 171 12.02 4.33 -1.76
CA SER A 171 12.00 5.77 -1.65
C SER A 171 11.69 6.17 -0.20
N SER A 172 12.46 7.10 0.37
CA SER A 172 12.16 7.64 1.70
C SER A 172 11.57 9.04 1.58
N GLY A 173 10.44 9.27 2.24
CA GLY A 173 10.08 10.60 2.70
C GLY A 173 10.96 11.02 3.88
N PHE A 174 11.06 12.33 4.14
CA PHE A 174 11.69 12.85 5.37
C PHE A 174 10.74 12.89 6.57
N VAL A 175 9.53 12.34 6.42
CA VAL A 175 8.44 12.47 7.38
C VAL A 175 7.87 11.09 7.69
N TYR A 176 7.66 10.81 8.97
CA TYR A 176 6.96 9.63 9.49
C TYR A 176 6.00 10.07 10.61
N ALA A 177 5.02 9.21 10.89
CA ALA A 177 4.08 9.40 11.99
C ALA A 177 4.30 8.34 13.07
N GLU A 178 3.86 8.63 14.28
CA GLU A 178 3.77 7.71 15.41
C GLU A 178 2.36 7.81 15.99
N LEU A 179 1.67 6.68 16.16
CA LEU A 179 0.37 6.61 16.80
C LEU A 179 0.54 6.92 18.29
N ALA A 180 0.12 8.12 18.70
CA ALA A 180 0.26 8.59 20.07
C ALA A 180 -0.81 8.00 20.99
N SER A 181 -2.05 7.94 20.52
CA SER A 181 -3.17 7.33 21.22
C SER A 181 -4.33 7.03 20.27
N TYR A 182 -5.24 6.16 20.69
CA TYR A 182 -6.52 5.97 20.03
C TYR A 182 -7.64 5.71 21.03
N LYS A 183 -8.88 5.95 20.60
CA LYS A 183 -10.09 5.70 21.35
C LYS A 183 -11.10 4.98 20.47
N VAL A 184 -11.60 3.84 20.95
CA VAL A 184 -12.67 3.10 20.30
C VAL A 184 -14.01 3.80 20.56
N ILE A 185 -14.72 4.11 19.48
CA ILE A 185 -16.05 4.75 19.49
C ILE A 185 -17.15 3.70 19.31
N SER A 186 -16.91 2.71 18.47
CA SER A 186 -17.79 1.58 18.16
C SER A 186 -16.95 0.37 17.77
N ASP A 187 -17.37 -0.84 18.12
CA ASP A 187 -16.71 -2.12 17.81
C ASP A 187 -17.70 -3.22 17.38
N GLU A 188 -18.88 -2.83 16.88
CA GLU A 188 -19.94 -3.76 16.46
C GLU A 188 -19.72 -4.33 15.04
N GLU A 189 -20.43 -3.82 14.03
CA GLU A 189 -20.27 -4.24 12.63
C GLU A 189 -19.00 -3.63 11.99
N GLU A 190 -18.73 -2.37 12.33
CA GLU A 190 -17.54 -1.63 11.94
C GLU A 190 -16.87 -1.10 13.20
N ILE A 191 -15.54 -1.09 13.17
CA ILE A 191 -14.73 -0.54 14.27
C ILE A 191 -14.42 0.90 13.93
N VAL A 192 -14.91 1.82 14.75
CA VAL A 192 -14.67 3.26 14.58
C VAL A 192 -13.71 3.70 15.67
N ILE A 193 -12.57 4.26 15.29
CA ILE A 193 -11.59 4.83 16.21
C ILE A 193 -11.34 6.31 15.91
N GLU A 194 -11.12 7.07 16.98
CA GLU A 194 -10.46 8.38 16.92
C GLU A 194 -8.98 8.15 17.26
N ALA A 195 -8.07 8.56 16.38
CA ALA A 195 -6.63 8.35 16.54
C ALA A 195 -5.85 9.67 16.50
N ASP A 196 -4.87 9.80 17.39
CA ASP A 196 -3.94 10.93 17.46
C ASP A 196 -2.55 10.48 16.98
N PHE A 197 -1.94 11.25 16.09
CA PHE A 197 -0.61 10.98 15.54
C PHE A 197 0.35 12.12 15.84
N ASN A 198 1.57 11.76 16.27
CA ASN A 198 2.70 12.67 16.30
C ASN A 198 3.45 12.56 14.98
N ILE A 199 3.74 13.68 14.33
CA ILE A 199 4.49 13.71 13.08
C ILE A 199 5.93 14.12 13.38
N SER A 200 6.89 13.54 12.67
CA SER A 200 8.33 13.77 12.90
C SER A 200 8.78 15.23 12.71
N ASP A 201 7.95 16.09 12.13
CA ASP A 201 8.18 17.54 12.00
C ASP A 201 7.70 18.36 13.22
N ASN A 202 7.24 17.67 14.28
CA ASN A 202 6.63 18.20 15.50
C ASN A 202 5.21 18.74 15.34
N SER A 203 4.54 18.46 14.22
CA SER A 203 3.09 18.62 14.11
C SER A 203 2.33 17.42 14.69
N THR A 204 1.02 17.58 14.83
CA THR A 204 0.11 16.52 15.28
C THR A 204 -1.08 16.45 14.36
N GLU A 205 -1.56 15.25 14.07
CA GLU A 205 -2.74 15.00 13.23
C GLU A 205 -3.75 14.18 14.03
N LYS A 206 -5.04 14.41 13.78
CA LYS A 206 -6.13 13.61 14.34
C LYS A 206 -6.93 13.00 13.20
N ALA A 207 -7.31 11.74 13.33
CA ALA A 207 -8.08 11.05 12.30
C ALA A 207 -9.27 10.26 12.87
N ASN A 208 -10.38 10.30 12.15
CA ASN A 208 -11.47 9.35 12.32
C ASN A 208 -11.20 8.19 11.36
N VAL A 209 -11.17 6.98 11.89
CA VAL A 209 -10.89 5.79 11.09
C VAL A 209 -12.01 4.78 11.28
N THR A 210 -12.55 4.30 10.16
CA THR A 210 -13.50 3.20 10.13
C THR A 210 -12.80 1.97 9.59
N LEU A 211 -12.77 0.89 10.37
CA LEU A 211 -12.16 -0.39 10.03
C LEU A 211 -13.24 -1.47 9.87
N VAL A 212 -12.99 -2.39 8.94
CA VAL A 212 -13.82 -3.57 8.72
C VAL A 212 -12.99 -4.84 8.92
N LYS A 213 -13.62 -5.89 9.45
CA LYS A 213 -12.97 -7.20 9.60
C LYS A 213 -12.69 -7.80 8.22
N ASN A 214 -11.41 -8.05 7.95
CA ASN A 214 -10.94 -8.77 6.78
C ASN A 214 -9.97 -9.86 7.24
N GLU A 215 -10.46 -11.09 7.37
CA GLU A 215 -9.69 -12.21 7.92
C GLU A 215 -8.44 -12.56 7.09
N TYR A 216 -8.30 -12.06 5.86
CA TYR A 216 -7.11 -12.28 5.03
C TYR A 216 -6.23 -11.04 4.90
N SER A 217 -6.49 -9.97 5.67
CA SER A 217 -5.66 -8.77 5.62
C SER A 217 -4.31 -8.99 6.30
N CYS A 218 -3.23 -8.56 5.66
CA CYS A 218 -1.90 -8.46 6.28
C CYS A 218 -1.77 -7.34 7.34
N PHE A 219 -2.84 -6.58 7.59
CA PHE A 219 -2.89 -5.54 8.64
C PHE A 219 -3.73 -6.02 9.82
N ASP A 220 -3.27 -7.11 10.43
CA ASP A 220 -3.85 -7.75 11.62
C ASP A 220 -5.34 -8.09 11.47
N GLY A 221 -5.74 -8.51 10.27
CA GLY A 221 -7.12 -8.93 10.01
C GLY A 221 -8.12 -7.79 9.83
N TYR A 222 -7.65 -6.56 9.59
CA TYR A 222 -8.51 -5.40 9.35
C TYR A 222 -8.18 -4.72 8.02
N SER A 223 -9.22 -4.18 7.38
CA SER A 223 -9.11 -3.24 6.26
C SER A 223 -9.67 -1.89 6.66
N VAL A 224 -9.15 -0.83 6.07
CA VAL A 224 -9.59 0.53 6.28
C VAL A 224 -10.72 0.81 5.30
N LYS A 225 -11.87 1.20 5.83
CA LYS A 225 -13.02 1.68 5.04
C LYS A 225 -12.93 3.18 4.82
N THR A 226 -12.68 3.94 5.89
CA THR A 226 -12.43 5.39 5.79
C THR A 226 -11.29 5.83 6.70
N PHE A 227 -10.55 6.84 6.25
CA PHE A 227 -9.55 7.55 7.05
C PHE A 227 -9.66 9.05 6.78
N ASP A 228 -10.06 9.81 7.80
CA ASP A 228 -10.43 11.21 7.68
C ASP A 228 -9.67 12.05 8.69
N VAL A 229 -8.70 12.83 8.21
CA VAL A 229 -7.95 13.78 9.05
C VAL A 229 -8.81 15.01 9.34
N PHE A 230 -8.84 15.46 10.58
CA PHE A 230 -9.59 16.64 11.00
C PHE A 230 -8.80 17.56 11.94
N GLU A 231 -9.12 18.85 11.88
CA GLU A 231 -8.68 19.86 12.84
C GLU A 231 -9.76 20.05 13.92
N GLU A 232 -9.36 20.24 15.18
CA GLU A 232 -10.28 20.60 16.28
C GLU A 232 -10.73 22.07 16.25
#